data_AF-A0A0G1BF26-F1
#
_entry.id   AF-A0A0G1BF26-F1
#
_cell.length_a   1.000
_cell.length_b   1.000
_cell.length_c   1.000
_cell.angle_alpha   90.00
_cell.angle_beta   90.00
_cell.angle_gamma   90.00
#
_symmetry.space_group_name_H-M   'P 1'
#
loop_
_entity.id
_entity.type
_entity.pdbx_description
1 polymer ?
#
loop_
_entity_poly.entity_id
_entity_poly.type
_entity_poly.pdbx_seq_one_letter_code
_entity_poly.pdbx_strand_id
1 'polypeptide(L)'
;KKSGVSTTLYVTVTGKNVDQLDDFAQLAKDHECAAVHFNQVTIAGRALSFVDELALSVDQQQRLPELVAETTRVIFGEELSATDERCWVDGVTVYMSADGNLYLCSEVFQRRPDLSIGNIRSFSFKAWAEQQNVSSFANDGDKCCYGVRASEHSVFVGNVGAECIFAPRKWSIDTLSKLYDVLGELYQDIGQDCRDCRDPDCLGYVWLLKKEADRLYEQGVALVQVNDGPTFIHSFPMTSEGRPDLSTRYPPCSQLCTDSRRCRIYQDRPLACRLYPLGPETKADGTVVWALHLDCLHVERMEKRGMLPQFERRALSILNSLSPQLLGEIAETYREVDALCAFPDGENKYRSLQPVK
;
A
#
# COMPACT_ATOMS: atom_id res chain seq x y z
N LYS A 1 44.07 15.24 -2.30
CA LYS A 1 44.23 14.97 -3.76
C LYS A 1 45.30 13.95 -4.22
N LYS A 2 45.96 13.15 -3.36
CA LYS A 2 47.14 12.32 -3.78
C LYS A 2 46.88 11.27 -4.89
N SER A 3 45.63 10.88 -5.15
CA SER A 3 45.25 9.89 -6.18
C SER A 3 44.60 10.47 -7.44
N GLY A 4 44.39 11.79 -7.51
CA GLY A 4 43.61 12.41 -8.60
C GLY A 4 42.10 12.10 -8.57
N VAL A 5 41.62 11.39 -7.55
CA VAL A 5 40.20 11.05 -7.35
C VAL A 5 39.51 12.18 -6.59
N SER A 6 38.41 12.69 -7.15
CA SER A 6 37.52 13.64 -6.46
C SER A 6 36.75 12.91 -5.37
N THR A 7 36.62 13.53 -4.19
CA THR A 7 35.93 12.93 -3.04
C THR A 7 34.87 13.89 -2.51
N THR A 8 33.78 13.35 -1.99
CA THR A 8 32.69 14.11 -1.38
C THR A 8 32.37 13.49 -0.03
N LEU A 9 32.25 14.32 1.00
CA LEU A 9 31.87 13.87 2.34
C LEU A 9 30.35 13.86 2.47
N TYR A 10 29.76 12.73 2.83
CA TYR A 10 28.32 12.64 3.13
C TYR A 10 28.12 12.44 4.63
N VAL A 11 27.38 13.36 5.25
CA VAL A 11 27.05 13.36 6.68
C VAL A 11 25.55 13.16 6.82
N THR A 12 25.13 12.14 7.56
CA THR A 12 23.76 12.03 8.06
C THR A 12 23.68 12.75 9.40
N VAL A 13 22.94 13.85 9.44
CA VAL A 13 22.76 14.69 10.62
C VAL A 13 21.61 14.14 11.47
N THR A 14 21.92 13.86 12.72
CA THR A 14 21.06 13.23 13.73
C THR A 14 21.03 14.12 14.98
N GLY A 15 20.18 13.78 15.95
CA GLY A 15 20.20 14.46 17.26
C GLY A 15 21.53 14.36 18.01
N LYS A 16 22.44 13.44 17.63
CA LYS A 16 23.72 13.16 18.32
C LYS A 16 24.94 13.89 17.76
N ASN A 17 24.87 14.38 16.53
CA ASN A 17 26.03 14.97 15.83
C ASN A 17 25.73 16.32 15.19
N VAL A 18 24.56 16.91 15.47
CA VAL A 18 24.16 18.22 14.95
C VAL A 18 25.04 19.37 15.47
N ASP A 19 25.71 19.18 16.59
CA ASP A 19 26.69 20.11 17.17
C ASP A 19 28.09 19.97 16.57
N GLN A 20 28.31 18.99 15.68
CA GLN A 20 29.61 18.69 15.05
C GLN A 20 29.70 19.15 13.58
N LEU A 21 28.78 19.99 13.11
CA LEU A 21 28.70 20.41 11.71
C LEU A 21 29.99 21.10 11.24
N ASP A 22 30.55 21.99 12.06
CA ASP A 22 31.80 22.71 11.75
C ASP A 22 32.98 21.75 11.63
N ASP A 23 33.07 20.75 12.51
CA ASP A 23 34.14 19.74 12.48
C ASP A 23 34.10 18.94 11.17
N PHE A 24 32.90 18.54 10.72
CA PHE A 24 32.75 17.84 9.44
C PHE A 24 33.06 18.71 8.23
N ALA A 25 32.64 19.99 8.25
CA ALA A 25 32.97 20.92 7.17
C ALA A 25 34.48 21.19 7.10
N GLN A 26 35.12 21.40 8.25
CA GLN A 26 36.57 21.61 8.33
C GLN A 26 37.32 20.36 7.85
N LEU A 27 36.86 19.16 8.23
CA LEU A 27 37.43 17.91 7.74
C LEU A 27 37.34 17.82 6.20
N ALA A 28 36.20 18.15 5.61
CA ALA A 28 36.04 18.14 4.15
C ALA A 28 37.01 19.14 3.49
N LYS A 29 37.18 20.33 4.07
CA LYS A 29 38.11 21.36 3.57
C LYS A 29 39.57 20.91 3.67
N ASP A 30 40.00 20.41 4.83
CA ASP A 30 41.37 19.98 5.09
C ASP A 30 41.80 18.81 4.20
N HIS A 31 40.86 17.94 3.85
CA HIS A 31 41.08 16.81 2.94
C HIS A 31 40.87 17.15 1.46
N GLU A 32 40.58 18.41 1.15
CA GLU A 32 40.29 18.90 -0.21
C GLU A 32 39.17 18.10 -0.90
N CYS A 33 38.12 17.75 -0.14
CA CYS A 33 36.91 17.21 -0.72
C CYS A 33 36.28 18.24 -1.67
N ALA A 34 35.69 17.76 -2.76
CA ALA A 34 34.98 18.60 -3.71
C ALA A 34 33.72 19.23 -3.10
N ALA A 35 33.06 18.52 -2.17
CA ALA A 35 31.93 19.05 -1.43
C ALA A 35 31.69 18.27 -0.12
N VAL A 36 30.88 18.85 0.76
CA VAL A 36 30.25 18.19 1.91
C VAL A 36 28.73 18.23 1.76
N HIS A 37 28.07 17.09 2.00
CA HIS A 37 26.62 16.94 1.96
C HIS A 37 26.10 16.66 3.38
N PHE A 38 25.35 17.62 3.93
CA PHE A 38 24.63 17.48 5.19
C PHE A 38 23.20 17.02 4.89
N ASN A 39 22.90 15.76 5.20
CA ASN A 39 21.58 15.18 4.99
C ASN A 39 20.91 15.00 6.34
N GLN A 40 19.79 15.70 6.58
CA GLN A 40 18.98 15.44 7.76
C GLN A 40 18.54 13.97 7.77
N VAL A 41 18.63 13.30 8.92
CA VAL A 41 18.20 11.90 9.03
C VAL A 41 16.71 11.75 8.68
N THR A 42 16.43 10.76 7.83
CA THR A 42 15.07 10.28 7.60
C THR A 42 14.83 9.07 8.49
N ILE A 43 13.84 9.17 9.37
CA ILE A 43 13.45 8.07 10.26
C ILE A 43 12.61 7.05 9.45
N ALA A 44 13.31 6.12 8.82
CA ALA A 44 12.76 5.03 8.01
C ALA A 44 13.62 3.76 8.12
N GLY A 45 13.10 2.62 7.66
CA GLY A 45 13.81 1.34 7.69
C GLY A 45 14.31 0.97 9.10
N ARG A 46 15.59 0.61 9.22
CA ARG A 46 16.20 0.27 10.52
C ARG A 46 16.27 1.45 11.50
N ALA A 47 16.25 2.70 11.02
CA ALA A 47 16.30 3.87 11.91
C ALA A 47 15.04 3.99 12.78
N LEU A 48 13.92 3.36 12.38
CA LEU A 48 12.71 3.26 13.20
C LEU A 48 12.93 2.52 14.52
N SER A 49 13.97 1.69 14.63
CA SER A 49 14.30 1.00 15.89
C SER A 49 15.12 1.86 16.85
N PHE A 50 15.59 3.02 16.41
CA PHE A 50 16.51 3.91 17.15
C PHE A 50 16.03 5.36 17.12
N VAL A 51 14.71 5.58 17.06
CA VAL A 51 14.13 6.94 16.91
C VAL A 51 14.60 7.85 18.03
N ASP A 52 14.56 7.38 19.28
CA ASP A 52 14.94 8.18 20.45
C ASP A 52 16.42 8.59 20.45
N GLU A 53 17.26 7.85 19.72
CA GLU A 53 18.69 8.14 19.60
C GLU A 53 19.00 9.02 18.39
N LEU A 54 18.36 8.76 17.25
CA LEU A 54 18.72 9.38 15.97
C LEU A 54 17.92 10.64 15.66
N ALA A 55 16.67 10.72 16.12
CA ALA A 55 15.79 11.83 15.78
C ALA A 55 16.33 13.16 16.32
N LEU A 56 16.20 14.21 15.51
CA LEU A 56 16.40 15.57 15.98
C LEU A 56 15.21 15.96 16.87
N SER A 57 15.49 16.68 17.95
CA SER A 57 14.43 17.41 18.66
C SER A 57 13.80 18.47 17.77
N VAL A 58 12.60 18.95 18.14
CA VAL A 58 11.89 20.00 17.39
C VAL A 58 12.75 21.25 17.23
N ASP A 59 13.46 21.68 18.28
CA ASP A 59 14.37 22.84 18.23
C ASP A 59 15.54 22.60 17.27
N GLN A 60 16.19 21.44 17.36
CA GLN A 60 17.28 21.07 16.45
C GLN A 60 16.81 21.03 14.99
N GLN A 61 15.63 20.49 14.73
CA GLN A 61 15.07 20.43 13.37
C GLN A 61 14.80 21.82 12.80
N GLN A 62 14.24 22.74 13.60
CA GLN A 62 13.95 24.11 13.17
C GLN A 62 15.23 24.91 12.89
N ARG A 63 16.28 24.70 13.70
CA ARG A 63 17.53 25.45 13.62
C ARG A 63 18.54 24.87 12.61
N LEU A 64 18.42 23.59 12.26
CA LEU A 64 19.38 22.89 11.41
C LEU A 64 19.70 23.64 10.09
N PRO A 65 18.72 24.19 9.33
CA PRO A 65 19.03 24.90 8.09
C PRO A 65 19.90 26.15 8.30
N GLU A 66 19.73 26.84 9.43
CA GLU A 66 20.51 28.03 9.79
C GLU A 66 21.91 27.63 10.28
N LEU A 67 22.01 26.56 11.08
CA LEU A 67 23.29 26.04 11.53
C LEU A 67 24.18 25.61 10.35
N VAL A 68 23.63 24.88 9.37
CA VAL A 68 24.40 24.47 8.19
C VAL A 68 24.78 25.67 7.31
N ALA A 69 23.92 26.68 7.22
CA ALA A 69 24.25 27.93 6.52
C ALA A 69 25.40 28.68 7.20
N GLU A 70 25.36 28.79 8.53
CA GLU A 70 26.43 29.42 9.30
C GLU A 70 27.76 28.67 9.16
N THR A 71 27.75 27.34 9.32
CA THR A 71 28.91 26.48 9.08
C THR A 71 29.48 26.72 7.68
N THR A 72 28.62 26.77 6.66
CA THR A 72 29.04 26.97 5.26
C THR A 72 29.72 28.32 5.08
N ARG A 73 29.15 29.38 5.67
CA ARG A 73 29.69 30.73 5.62
C ARG A 73 31.03 30.86 6.35
N VAL A 74 31.14 30.29 7.54
CA VAL A 74 32.35 30.38 8.37
C VAL A 74 33.50 29.58 7.78
N ILE A 75 33.24 28.34 7.32
CA ILE A 75 34.29 27.43 6.87
C ILE A 75 34.66 27.64 5.42
N PHE A 76 33.68 27.85 4.53
CA PHE A 76 33.92 27.98 3.09
C PHE A 76 33.84 29.43 2.59
N GLY A 77 33.26 30.36 3.36
CA GLY A 77 33.05 31.74 2.90
C GLY A 77 31.91 31.88 1.89
N GLU A 78 30.96 30.93 1.92
CA GLU A 78 29.89 30.79 0.93
C GLU A 78 28.51 30.95 1.54
N GLU A 79 27.55 31.36 0.70
CA GLU A 79 26.14 31.42 1.06
C GLU A 79 25.38 30.29 0.37
N LEU A 80 24.56 29.56 1.13
CA LEU A 80 23.67 28.55 0.56
C LEU A 80 22.52 29.20 -0.20
N SER A 81 22.13 28.59 -1.31
CA SER A 81 20.96 28.99 -2.10
C SER A 81 19.66 29.00 -1.27
N ALA A 82 18.62 29.62 -1.85
CA ALA A 82 17.25 29.39 -1.42
C ALA A 82 16.90 27.89 -1.52
N THR A 83 15.96 27.46 -0.68
CA THR A 83 15.48 26.06 -0.67
C THR A 83 14.77 25.73 -1.98
N ASP A 84 15.27 24.73 -2.70
CA ASP A 84 14.58 24.08 -3.81
C ASP A 84 13.81 22.87 -3.27
N GLU A 85 12.49 22.97 -3.24
CA GLU A 85 11.59 21.89 -2.82
C GLU A 85 11.05 21.08 -4.01
N ARG A 86 11.45 21.37 -5.25
CA ARG A 86 10.93 20.65 -6.42
C ARG A 86 11.33 19.18 -6.36
N CYS A 87 10.41 18.29 -6.73
CA CYS A 87 10.75 16.90 -6.88
C CYS A 87 11.61 16.67 -8.12
N TRP A 88 12.80 16.10 -7.93
CA TRP A 88 13.73 15.79 -9.02
C TRP A 88 13.49 14.41 -9.64
N VAL A 89 12.37 13.76 -9.29
CA VAL A 89 11.92 12.53 -9.96
C VAL A 89 11.35 12.93 -11.32
N ASP A 90 12.19 12.80 -12.34
CA ASP A 90 11.87 13.09 -13.74
C ASP A 90 11.75 11.81 -14.59
N GLY A 91 11.81 10.66 -13.92
CA GLY A 91 11.85 9.28 -14.46
C GLY A 91 12.96 9.01 -15.48
N VAL A 92 13.95 9.91 -15.60
CA VAL A 92 15.24 9.66 -16.27
C VAL A 92 16.17 8.90 -15.33
N THR A 93 16.03 9.15 -14.02
CA THR A 93 16.76 8.42 -12.98
C THR A 93 15.85 7.39 -12.31
N VAL A 94 16.39 6.19 -12.06
CA VAL A 94 15.73 5.14 -11.26
C VAL A 94 16.67 4.64 -10.17
N TYR A 95 16.08 4.25 -9.04
CA TYR A 95 16.80 3.54 -7.99
C TYR A 95 16.64 2.03 -8.18
N MET A 96 17.75 1.30 -8.21
CA MET A 96 17.75 -0.16 -8.27
C MET A 96 18.23 -0.74 -6.94
N SER A 97 17.37 -1.56 -6.33
CA SER A 97 17.72 -2.35 -5.15
C SER A 97 18.67 -3.52 -5.48
N ALA A 98 19.30 -4.11 -4.46
CA ALA A 98 20.21 -5.24 -4.63
C ALA A 98 19.56 -6.47 -5.29
N ASP A 99 18.26 -6.67 -5.09
CA ASP A 99 17.50 -7.78 -5.70
C ASP A 99 17.04 -7.47 -7.13
N GLY A 100 17.44 -6.31 -7.67
CA GLY A 100 17.13 -5.87 -9.04
C GLY A 100 15.78 -5.20 -9.19
N ASN A 101 15.02 -4.96 -8.10
CA ASN A 101 13.77 -4.18 -8.19
C ASN A 101 14.08 -2.70 -8.42
N LEU A 102 13.28 -2.07 -9.28
CA LEU A 102 13.41 -0.69 -9.74
C LEU A 102 12.36 0.19 -9.07
N TYR A 103 12.76 1.41 -8.71
CA TYR A 103 11.92 2.42 -8.04
C TYR A 103 12.21 3.79 -8.64
N LEU A 104 11.25 4.71 -8.51
CA LEU A 104 11.42 6.09 -8.99
C LEU A 104 12.51 6.85 -8.22
N CYS A 105 12.67 6.56 -6.92
CA CYS A 105 13.78 7.06 -6.13
C CYS A 105 14.04 6.14 -4.92
N SER A 106 15.16 6.38 -4.23
CA SER A 106 15.53 5.64 -3.02
C SER A 106 14.50 5.81 -1.90
N GLU A 107 13.81 6.94 -1.82
CA GLU A 107 12.81 7.20 -0.80
C GLU A 107 11.60 6.29 -0.93
N VAL A 108 11.13 6.08 -2.16
CA VAL A 108 10.03 5.14 -2.44
C VAL A 108 10.42 3.75 -2.00
N PHE A 109 11.63 3.29 -2.33
CA PHE A 109 12.13 2.00 -1.85
C PHE A 109 12.13 1.90 -0.32
N GLN A 110 12.62 2.93 0.38
CA GLN A 110 12.75 2.90 1.84
C GLN A 110 11.39 2.95 2.57
N ARG A 111 10.42 3.71 2.05
CA ARG A 111 9.11 3.89 2.69
C ARG A 111 8.04 2.92 2.19
N ARG A 112 8.07 2.59 0.91
CA ARG A 112 7.05 1.83 0.17
C ARG A 112 7.72 0.86 -0.82
N PRO A 113 8.46 -0.15 -0.34
CA PRO A 113 9.13 -1.12 -1.20
C PRO A 113 8.17 -1.93 -2.08
N ASP A 114 6.86 -1.89 -1.78
CA ASP A 114 5.77 -2.45 -2.59
C ASP A 114 5.50 -1.67 -3.89
N LEU A 115 5.92 -0.41 -3.99
CA LEU A 115 5.74 0.44 -5.18
C LEU A 115 6.89 0.31 -6.20
N SER A 116 7.44 -0.89 -6.33
CA SER A 116 8.43 -1.20 -7.37
C SER A 116 7.80 -1.03 -8.76
N ILE A 117 8.48 -0.31 -9.66
CA ILE A 117 8.04 -0.14 -11.07
C ILE A 117 8.38 -1.37 -11.93
N GLY A 118 9.26 -2.25 -11.45
CA GLY A 118 9.57 -3.52 -12.10
C GLY A 118 10.86 -4.15 -11.60
N ASN A 119 11.32 -5.22 -12.26
CA ASN A 119 12.61 -5.85 -11.97
C ASN A 119 13.52 -5.77 -13.18
N ILE A 120 14.80 -5.45 -12.99
CA ILE A 120 15.79 -5.26 -14.06
C ILE A 120 15.87 -6.44 -15.04
N ARG A 121 15.53 -7.66 -14.60
CA ARG A 121 15.57 -8.86 -15.45
C ARG A 121 14.43 -8.92 -16.46
N SER A 122 13.31 -8.25 -16.20
CA SER A 122 12.10 -8.29 -17.03
C SER A 122 11.61 -6.91 -17.45
N PHE A 123 12.20 -5.84 -16.91
CA PHE A 123 11.79 -4.47 -17.17
C PHE A 123 12.36 -3.96 -18.50
N SER A 124 11.48 -3.47 -19.37
CA SER A 124 11.88 -2.87 -20.64
C SER A 124 11.94 -1.36 -20.50
N PHE A 125 13.15 -0.80 -20.37
CA PHE A 125 13.35 0.66 -20.36
C PHE A 125 12.86 1.33 -21.66
N LYS A 126 12.95 0.61 -22.79
CA LYS A 126 12.44 1.10 -24.06
C LYS A 126 10.91 1.25 -24.01
N ALA A 127 10.20 0.21 -23.57
CA ALA A 127 8.75 0.29 -23.43
C ALA A 127 8.34 1.33 -22.38
N TRP A 128 9.10 1.45 -21.29
CA TRP A 128 8.90 2.49 -20.27
C TRP A 128 8.99 3.89 -20.88
N ALA A 129 10.07 4.19 -21.61
CA ALA A 129 10.26 5.50 -22.25
C ALA A 129 9.23 5.78 -23.37
N GLU A 130 8.73 4.75 -24.05
CA GLU A 130 7.76 4.88 -25.15
C GLU A 130 6.30 4.95 -24.68
N GLN A 131 5.94 4.32 -23.55
CA GLN A 131 4.57 4.21 -23.06
C GLN A 131 4.23 5.18 -21.92
N GLN A 132 5.22 5.55 -21.11
CA GLN A 132 5.03 6.48 -20.00
C GLN A 132 5.47 7.86 -20.48
N ASN A 133 4.53 8.81 -20.52
CA ASN A 133 4.91 10.21 -20.43
C ASN A 133 5.60 10.33 -19.08
N VAL A 134 6.93 10.36 -19.05
CA VAL A 134 7.72 10.35 -17.82
C VAL A 134 7.34 11.52 -16.88
N SER A 135 6.72 12.55 -17.46
CA SER A 135 6.02 13.66 -16.82
C SER A 135 4.74 13.31 -16.04
N SER A 136 4.25 12.07 -16.06
CA SER A 136 3.03 11.66 -15.35
C SER A 136 3.26 11.41 -13.86
N PHE A 137 4.52 11.24 -13.44
CA PHE A 137 4.87 10.94 -12.06
C PHE A 137 4.99 12.20 -11.21
N ALA A 138 5.73 13.21 -11.67
CA ALA A 138 5.75 14.53 -11.05
C ALA A 138 5.26 15.56 -12.06
N ASN A 139 4.22 16.30 -11.72
CA ASN A 139 3.91 17.52 -12.45
C ASN A 139 5.00 18.56 -12.17
N ASP A 140 5.26 19.41 -13.16
CA ASP A 140 6.18 20.54 -13.01
C ASP A 140 5.64 21.46 -11.89
N GLY A 141 6.29 21.41 -10.71
CA GLY A 141 5.87 22.12 -9.50
C GLY A 141 5.52 21.24 -8.29
N ASP A 142 5.51 19.91 -8.42
CA ASP A 142 5.29 19.03 -7.27
C ASP A 142 6.43 19.14 -6.24
N LYS A 143 6.05 19.25 -4.97
CA LYS A 143 6.99 19.37 -3.86
C LYS A 143 7.50 17.99 -3.43
N CYS A 144 8.82 17.87 -3.31
CA CYS A 144 9.46 16.72 -2.70
C CYS A 144 9.26 16.73 -1.17
N CYS A 145 9.45 15.58 -0.52
CA CYS A 145 9.56 15.54 0.94
C CYS A 145 10.86 16.16 1.46
N TYR A 146 11.78 16.48 0.56
CA TYR A 146 13.07 17.08 0.83
C TYR A 146 13.20 18.47 0.20
N GLY A 147 13.91 19.36 0.88
CA GLY A 147 14.35 20.64 0.34
C GLY A 147 15.87 20.65 0.24
N VAL A 148 16.39 21.16 -0.87
CA VAL A 148 17.83 21.24 -1.11
C VAL A 148 18.28 22.70 -1.08
N ARG A 149 19.37 22.97 -0.36
CA ARG A 149 20.10 24.24 -0.42
C ARG A 149 21.55 23.93 -0.77
N ALA A 150 22.16 24.67 -1.68
CA ALA A 150 23.52 24.37 -2.15
C ALA A 150 24.36 25.62 -2.36
N SER A 151 25.67 25.47 -2.20
CA SER A 151 26.73 26.39 -2.63
C SER A 151 27.74 25.62 -3.50
N GLU A 152 28.93 26.17 -3.72
CA GLU A 152 29.98 25.48 -4.49
C GLU A 152 30.49 24.23 -3.75
N HIS A 153 30.68 24.34 -2.43
CA HIS A 153 31.32 23.28 -1.63
C HIS A 153 30.41 22.65 -0.57
N SER A 154 29.16 23.13 -0.40
CA SER A 154 28.24 22.64 0.63
C SER A 154 26.85 22.37 0.07
N VAL A 155 26.26 21.24 0.44
CA VAL A 155 24.89 20.87 0.11
C VAL A 155 24.16 20.49 1.39
N PHE A 156 22.99 21.08 1.62
CA PHE A 156 22.08 20.70 2.68
C PHE A 156 20.81 20.08 2.09
N VAL A 157 20.45 18.90 2.58
CA VAL A 157 19.19 18.21 2.27
C VAL A 157 18.39 18.09 3.56
N GLY A 158 17.32 18.87 3.67
CA GLY A 158 16.43 18.90 4.84
C GLY A 158 15.08 18.27 4.55
N ASN A 159 14.43 17.69 5.57
CA ASN A 159 13.04 17.24 5.46
C ASN A 159 12.09 18.45 5.50
N VAL A 160 11.41 18.75 4.39
CA VAL A 160 10.46 19.89 4.28
C VAL A 160 9.00 19.44 4.26
N GLY A 161 8.74 18.18 3.90
CA GLY A 161 7.41 17.57 3.91
C GLY A 161 7.37 16.37 4.84
N ALA A 162 6.26 16.19 5.56
CA ALA A 162 6.03 14.98 6.36
C ALA A 162 5.96 13.71 5.47
N GLU A 163 5.56 13.88 4.21
CA GLU A 163 5.23 12.80 3.30
C GLU A 163 5.83 13.03 1.91
N CYS A 164 6.27 11.94 1.30
CA CYS A 164 6.68 11.92 -0.10
C CYS A 164 5.43 11.74 -0.95
N ILE A 165 5.24 12.55 -2.00
CA ILE A 165 4.10 12.42 -2.92
C ILE A 165 4.02 11.02 -3.58
N PHE A 166 5.17 10.38 -3.73
CA PHE A 166 5.30 9.03 -4.30
C PHE A 166 5.23 7.91 -3.26
N ALA A 167 5.32 8.25 -1.98
CA ALA A 167 5.32 7.31 -0.88
C ALA A 167 4.70 7.93 0.39
N PRO A 168 3.39 8.29 0.36
CA PRO A 168 2.72 8.87 1.51
C PRO A 168 2.71 7.88 2.67
N ARG A 169 2.79 8.39 3.91
CA ARG A 169 2.79 7.55 5.11
C ARG A 169 1.45 6.82 5.20
N LYS A 170 1.52 5.50 5.42
CA LYS A 170 0.43 4.54 5.70
C LYS A 170 -0.94 5.01 5.17
N TRP A 171 -1.25 4.59 3.95
CA TRP A 171 -2.58 4.80 3.37
C TRP A 171 -3.63 4.32 4.38
N SER A 172 -4.50 5.21 4.84
CA SER A 172 -5.65 4.80 5.65
C SER A 172 -6.83 4.64 4.71
N ILE A 173 -7.29 3.40 4.56
CA ILE A 173 -8.53 3.06 3.88
C ILE A 173 -9.65 3.22 4.93
N ASP A 174 -10.22 4.42 4.95
CA ASP A 174 -11.23 4.86 5.90
C ASP A 174 -12.68 4.65 5.41
N THR A 175 -12.85 4.32 4.13
CA THR A 175 -14.16 4.19 3.49
C THR A 175 -14.23 2.97 2.59
N LEU A 176 -15.43 2.44 2.43
CA LEU A 176 -15.69 1.31 1.53
C LEU A 176 -15.39 1.64 0.07
N SER A 177 -15.66 2.87 -0.39
CA SER A 177 -15.33 3.30 -1.75
C SER A 177 -13.83 3.16 -2.02
N LYS A 178 -12.99 3.72 -1.14
CA LYS A 178 -11.53 3.57 -1.26
C LYS A 178 -11.12 2.10 -1.22
N LEU A 179 -11.72 1.30 -0.33
CA LEU A 179 -11.45 -0.15 -0.29
C LEU A 179 -11.79 -0.83 -1.63
N TYR A 180 -12.88 -0.46 -2.27
CA TYR A 180 -13.26 -1.04 -3.56
C TYR A 180 -12.31 -0.64 -4.69
N ASP A 181 -11.84 0.60 -4.71
CA ASP A 181 -10.90 1.09 -5.71
C ASP A 181 -9.60 0.28 -5.64
N VAL A 182 -9.06 0.08 -4.44
CA VAL A 182 -7.81 -0.67 -4.23
C VAL A 182 -7.93 -2.16 -4.49
N LEU A 183 -9.09 -2.75 -4.18
CA LEU A 183 -9.37 -4.13 -4.55
C LEU A 183 -9.49 -4.26 -6.07
N GLY A 184 -10.03 -3.25 -6.76
CA GLY A 184 -10.05 -3.20 -8.23
C GLY A 184 -8.64 -3.28 -8.83
N GLU A 185 -7.69 -2.54 -8.27
CA GLU A 185 -6.28 -2.56 -8.68
C GLU A 185 -5.54 -3.85 -8.27
N LEU A 186 -5.91 -4.44 -7.13
CA LEU A 186 -5.37 -5.74 -6.71
C LEU A 186 -5.74 -6.85 -7.69
N TYR A 187 -6.95 -6.77 -8.26
CA TYR A 187 -7.56 -7.80 -9.10
C TYR A 187 -7.62 -7.45 -10.59
N GLN A 188 -6.81 -6.52 -11.07
CA GLN A 188 -6.89 -5.98 -12.45
C GLN A 188 -6.90 -7.07 -13.54
N ASP A 189 -6.24 -8.22 -13.31
CA ASP A 189 -6.15 -9.33 -14.26
C ASP A 189 -7.09 -10.52 -13.96
N ILE A 190 -7.88 -10.45 -12.88
CA ILE A 190 -8.72 -11.59 -12.44
C ILE A 190 -9.78 -11.97 -13.49
N GLY A 191 -10.23 -10.99 -14.28
CA GLY A 191 -11.36 -11.16 -15.20
C GLY A 191 -11.13 -12.23 -16.27
N GLN A 192 -9.90 -12.42 -16.74
CA GLN A 192 -9.60 -13.49 -17.68
C GLN A 192 -9.63 -14.86 -17.00
N ASP A 193 -9.09 -14.96 -15.79
CA ASP A 193 -9.09 -16.21 -15.03
C ASP A 193 -10.52 -16.61 -14.63
N CYS A 194 -11.36 -15.66 -14.22
CA CYS A 194 -12.79 -15.90 -13.96
C CYS A 194 -13.55 -16.36 -15.22
N ARG A 195 -13.23 -15.83 -16.41
CA ARG A 195 -13.86 -16.29 -17.67
C ARG A 195 -13.53 -17.75 -17.98
N ASP A 196 -12.29 -18.17 -17.72
CA ASP A 196 -11.83 -19.53 -17.95
C ASP A 196 -12.23 -20.49 -16.82
N CYS A 197 -12.65 -19.95 -15.68
CA CYS A 197 -13.05 -20.71 -14.50
C CYS A 197 -14.33 -21.51 -14.79
N ARG A 198 -14.27 -22.80 -14.45
CA ARG A 198 -15.38 -23.76 -14.54
C ARG A 198 -16.01 -24.04 -13.17
N ASP A 199 -15.40 -23.55 -12.10
CA ASP A 199 -15.95 -23.70 -10.78
C ASP A 199 -17.26 -22.91 -10.68
N PRO A 200 -18.22 -23.38 -9.87
CA PRO A 200 -19.46 -22.65 -9.67
C PRO A 200 -19.19 -21.27 -9.05
N ASP A 201 -19.36 -20.21 -9.83
CA ASP A 201 -19.19 -18.83 -9.38
C ASP A 201 -20.46 -18.29 -8.69
N CYS A 202 -20.29 -17.25 -7.87
CA CYS A 202 -21.37 -16.51 -7.22
C CYS A 202 -22.36 -17.41 -6.45
N LEU A 203 -21.82 -18.41 -5.76
CA LEU A 203 -22.56 -19.25 -4.84
C LEU A 203 -22.37 -18.81 -3.40
N GLY A 204 -23.36 -19.09 -2.56
CA GLY A 204 -23.27 -18.88 -1.12
C GLY A 204 -23.98 -17.62 -0.64
N TYR A 205 -23.85 -17.37 0.66
CA TYR A 205 -24.50 -16.26 1.33
C TYR A 205 -23.74 -14.97 1.09
N VAL A 206 -24.25 -14.13 0.19
CA VAL A 206 -23.70 -12.81 -0.06
C VAL A 206 -24.16 -11.86 1.02
N TRP A 207 -23.40 -11.79 2.11
CA TRP A 207 -23.61 -10.86 3.21
C TRP A 207 -23.26 -9.42 2.81
N LEU A 208 -23.91 -8.48 3.49
CA LEU A 208 -23.85 -7.05 3.21
C LEU A 208 -23.48 -6.28 4.46
N LEU A 209 -22.62 -5.28 4.32
CA LEU A 209 -22.51 -4.23 5.32
C LEU A 209 -23.76 -3.36 5.28
N LYS A 210 -24.08 -2.69 6.39
CA LYS A 210 -25.30 -1.88 6.53
C LYS A 210 -25.47 -0.88 5.38
N LYS A 211 -24.41 -0.12 5.06
CA LYS A 211 -24.43 0.87 3.97
C LYS A 211 -24.67 0.25 2.59
N GLU A 212 -24.20 -0.98 2.38
CA GLU A 212 -24.42 -1.71 1.13
C GLU A 212 -25.86 -2.21 1.05
N ALA A 213 -26.41 -2.71 2.17
CA ALA A 213 -27.80 -3.13 2.27
C ALA A 213 -28.77 -1.98 1.96
N ASP A 214 -28.58 -0.81 2.58
CA ASP A 214 -29.41 0.37 2.33
C ASP A 214 -29.40 0.74 0.84
N ARG A 215 -28.21 0.82 0.23
CA ARG A 215 -28.05 1.16 -1.19
C ARG A 215 -28.68 0.14 -2.12
N LEU A 216 -28.46 -1.16 -1.89
CA LEU A 216 -29.00 -2.21 -2.76
C LEU A 216 -30.52 -2.32 -2.62
N TYR A 217 -31.05 -2.09 -1.42
CA TYR A 217 -32.50 -2.03 -1.19
C TYR A 217 -33.14 -0.89 -1.99
N GLU A 218 -32.55 0.30 -1.99
CA GLU A 218 -33.01 1.44 -2.80
C GLU A 218 -33.00 1.14 -4.32
N GLN A 219 -32.11 0.25 -4.76
CA GLN A 219 -32.03 -0.22 -6.15
C GLN A 219 -33.03 -1.36 -6.47
N GLY A 220 -33.86 -1.78 -5.51
CA GLY A 220 -34.85 -2.85 -5.68
C GLY A 220 -34.27 -4.26 -5.63
N VAL A 221 -33.06 -4.45 -5.10
CA VAL A 221 -32.49 -5.77 -4.87
C VAL A 221 -33.22 -6.43 -3.70
N ALA A 222 -33.68 -7.66 -3.90
CA ALA A 222 -34.31 -8.42 -2.83
C ALA A 222 -33.28 -8.80 -1.76
N LEU A 223 -33.50 -8.34 -0.53
CA LEU A 223 -32.64 -8.60 0.62
C LEU A 223 -33.38 -9.43 1.68
N VAL A 224 -32.63 -10.15 2.50
CA VAL A 224 -33.14 -10.86 3.67
C VAL A 224 -32.28 -10.52 4.88
N GLN A 225 -32.91 -10.15 5.98
CA GLN A 225 -32.26 -9.95 7.27
C GLN A 225 -32.64 -11.11 8.19
N VAL A 226 -31.66 -11.65 8.92
CA VAL A 226 -31.86 -12.80 9.80
C VAL A 226 -31.74 -12.35 11.26
N ASN A 227 -32.80 -12.58 12.05
CA ASN A 227 -32.84 -12.31 13.50
C ASN A 227 -32.39 -10.89 13.91
N ASP A 228 -32.82 -9.86 13.17
CA ASP A 228 -32.36 -8.47 13.35
C ASP A 228 -30.83 -8.27 13.26
N GLY A 229 -30.11 -9.25 12.72
CA GLY A 229 -28.66 -9.27 12.56
C GLY A 229 -28.25 -9.01 11.10
N PRO A 230 -27.35 -9.84 10.53
CA PRO A 230 -26.74 -9.56 9.23
C PRO A 230 -27.76 -9.67 8.09
N THR A 231 -27.52 -8.85 7.07
CA THR A 231 -28.34 -8.78 5.86
C THR A 231 -27.64 -9.47 4.70
N PHE A 232 -28.41 -10.19 3.89
CA PHE A 232 -27.92 -10.92 2.73
C PHE A 232 -28.71 -10.53 1.48
N ILE A 233 -28.09 -10.68 0.31
CA ILE A 233 -28.85 -10.74 -0.95
C ILE A 233 -29.73 -12.00 -0.92
N HIS A 234 -31.03 -11.84 -1.07
CA HIS A 234 -31.97 -12.95 -1.02
C HIS A 234 -31.76 -13.88 -2.23
N SER A 235 -31.08 -14.99 -1.96
CA SER A 235 -30.78 -16.06 -2.92
C SER A 235 -31.31 -17.42 -2.48
N PHE A 236 -31.88 -17.48 -1.28
CA PHE A 236 -32.45 -18.68 -0.70
C PHE A 236 -33.69 -19.14 -1.47
N PRO A 237 -33.85 -20.46 -1.73
CA PRO A 237 -35.10 -20.99 -2.23
C PRO A 237 -36.21 -20.76 -1.21
N MET A 238 -37.46 -20.73 -1.68
CA MET A 238 -38.62 -20.65 -0.80
C MET A 238 -39.10 -22.06 -0.44
N THR A 239 -39.36 -22.27 0.84
CA THR A 239 -40.11 -23.43 1.34
C THR A 239 -41.55 -23.44 0.81
N SER A 240 -42.24 -24.57 0.93
CA SER A 240 -43.68 -24.68 0.62
C SER A 240 -44.56 -23.73 1.43
N GLU A 241 -44.07 -23.21 2.55
CA GLU A 241 -44.74 -22.22 3.40
C GLU A 241 -44.42 -20.77 3.02
N GLY A 242 -43.65 -20.55 1.93
CA GLY A 242 -43.27 -19.22 1.46
C GLY A 242 -42.17 -18.54 2.29
N ARG A 243 -41.44 -19.30 3.11
CA ARG A 243 -40.30 -18.80 3.91
C ARG A 243 -38.97 -19.14 3.24
N PRO A 244 -37.92 -18.32 3.35
CA PRO A 244 -36.58 -18.67 2.89
C PRO A 244 -36.07 -19.96 3.54
N ASP A 245 -35.60 -20.91 2.73
CA ASP A 245 -34.93 -22.12 3.17
C ASP A 245 -33.43 -21.87 3.31
N LEU A 246 -32.98 -21.72 4.56
CA LEU A 246 -31.59 -21.48 4.91
C LEU A 246 -30.73 -22.76 4.91
N SER A 247 -31.31 -23.94 4.67
CA SER A 247 -30.56 -25.21 4.68
C SER A 247 -29.69 -25.42 3.44
N THR A 248 -29.94 -24.67 2.37
CA THR A 248 -29.12 -24.72 1.15
C THR A 248 -27.80 -24.00 1.42
N ARG A 249 -26.68 -24.73 1.46
CA ARG A 249 -25.34 -24.23 1.79
C ARG A 249 -24.79 -23.20 0.79
N TYR A 250 -25.07 -23.40 -0.49
CA TYR A 250 -24.49 -22.62 -1.59
C TYR A 250 -25.56 -22.21 -2.62
N PRO A 251 -26.55 -21.39 -2.23
CA PRO A 251 -27.56 -20.94 -3.19
C PRO A 251 -26.90 -20.08 -4.27
N PRO A 252 -27.32 -20.22 -5.55
CA PRO A 252 -26.83 -19.34 -6.60
C PRO A 252 -27.34 -17.92 -6.38
N CYS A 253 -26.46 -16.93 -6.49
CA CYS A 253 -26.81 -15.53 -6.29
C CYS A 253 -27.92 -15.10 -7.25
N SER A 254 -29.02 -14.55 -6.71
CA SER A 254 -30.18 -14.10 -7.50
C SER A 254 -29.85 -12.96 -8.48
N GLN A 255 -28.69 -12.31 -8.31
CA GLN A 255 -28.24 -11.22 -9.18
C GLN A 255 -27.35 -11.68 -10.34
N LEU A 256 -26.99 -12.98 -10.39
CA LEU A 256 -26.25 -13.56 -11.50
C LEU A 256 -27.23 -14.01 -12.60
N CYS A 257 -27.12 -13.43 -13.80
CA CYS A 257 -27.81 -13.95 -14.97
C CYS A 257 -27.11 -15.23 -15.46
N THR A 258 -27.73 -16.39 -15.22
CA THR A 258 -27.19 -17.71 -15.57
C THR A 258 -26.79 -17.83 -17.04
N ASP A 259 -27.61 -17.32 -17.96
CA ASP A 259 -27.41 -17.48 -19.41
C ASP A 259 -26.23 -16.67 -19.95
N SER A 260 -25.91 -15.54 -19.31
CA SER A 260 -24.87 -14.61 -19.77
C SER A 260 -23.65 -14.56 -18.86
N ARG A 261 -23.69 -15.24 -17.70
CA ARG A 261 -22.73 -15.10 -16.58
C ARG A 261 -22.46 -13.64 -16.21
N ARG A 262 -23.47 -12.75 -16.35
CA ARG A 262 -23.36 -11.32 -16.01
C ARG A 262 -24.07 -11.04 -14.70
N CYS A 263 -23.40 -10.33 -13.80
CA CYS A 263 -24.00 -9.82 -12.57
C CYS A 263 -24.78 -8.53 -12.86
N ARG A 264 -26.06 -8.47 -12.49
CA ARG A 264 -26.92 -7.29 -12.69
C ARG A 264 -26.46 -6.07 -11.89
N ILE A 265 -25.88 -6.32 -10.72
CA ILE A 265 -25.36 -5.30 -9.81
C ILE A 265 -23.83 -5.22 -9.90
N TYR A 266 -23.21 -5.53 -11.05
CA TYR A 266 -21.75 -5.65 -11.13
C TYR A 266 -21.01 -4.41 -10.59
N GLN A 267 -21.49 -3.20 -10.90
CA GLN A 267 -20.88 -1.96 -10.41
C GLN A 267 -21.15 -1.71 -8.91
N ASP A 268 -22.26 -2.23 -8.39
CA ASP A 268 -22.70 -2.07 -7.00
C ASP A 268 -22.45 -3.31 -6.13
N ARG A 269 -21.71 -4.29 -6.66
CA ARG A 269 -21.43 -5.55 -5.97
C ARG A 269 -20.82 -5.29 -4.58
N PRO A 270 -21.26 -6.03 -3.55
CA PRO A 270 -20.85 -5.78 -2.18
C PRO A 270 -19.43 -6.27 -1.88
N LEU A 271 -18.93 -5.91 -0.71
CA LEU A 271 -17.59 -6.20 -0.22
C LEU A 271 -17.31 -7.71 -0.25
N ALA A 272 -18.25 -8.53 0.22
CA ALA A 272 -18.14 -9.99 0.18
C ALA A 272 -17.79 -10.51 -1.23
N CYS A 273 -18.40 -9.94 -2.27
CA CYS A 273 -18.11 -10.30 -3.67
C CYS A 273 -16.81 -9.68 -4.21
N ARG A 274 -16.40 -8.52 -3.69
CA ARG A 274 -15.17 -7.83 -4.13
C ARG A 274 -13.92 -8.39 -3.49
N LEU A 275 -14.05 -8.98 -2.30
CA LEU A 275 -12.93 -9.53 -1.56
C LEU A 275 -12.45 -10.83 -2.19
N TYR A 276 -13.34 -11.72 -2.66
CA TYR A 276 -12.96 -13.03 -3.18
C TYR A 276 -11.88 -12.92 -4.30
N PRO A 277 -10.77 -13.69 -4.24
CA PRO A 277 -10.51 -14.87 -3.40
C PRO A 277 -9.92 -14.59 -2.00
N LEU A 278 -9.87 -13.33 -1.56
CA LEU A 278 -9.60 -12.99 -0.17
C LEU A 278 -10.92 -13.00 0.62
N GLY A 279 -10.87 -13.34 1.89
CA GLY A 279 -12.05 -13.27 2.75
C GLY A 279 -11.71 -13.53 4.22
N PRO A 280 -12.56 -13.09 5.15
CA PRO A 280 -12.49 -13.56 6.53
C PRO A 280 -12.93 -15.04 6.62
N GLU A 281 -12.21 -15.82 7.43
CA GLU A 281 -12.50 -17.23 7.74
C GLU A 281 -12.34 -17.48 9.23
N THR A 282 -13.21 -18.32 9.82
CA THR A 282 -13.12 -18.74 11.23
C THR A 282 -12.37 -20.07 11.33
N LYS A 283 -11.31 -20.09 12.14
CA LYS A 283 -10.56 -21.31 12.47
C LYS A 283 -11.30 -22.17 13.50
N ALA A 284 -10.91 -23.43 13.60
CA ALA A 284 -11.44 -24.36 14.61
C ALA A 284 -11.32 -23.87 16.08
N ASP A 285 -10.35 -22.99 16.37
CA ASP A 285 -10.19 -22.35 17.69
C ASP A 285 -11.06 -21.10 17.89
N GLY A 286 -11.91 -20.76 16.92
CA GLY A 286 -12.77 -19.57 16.91
C GLY A 286 -12.06 -18.29 16.47
N THR A 287 -10.79 -18.34 16.09
CA THR A 287 -10.06 -17.16 15.62
C THR A 287 -10.49 -16.81 14.19
N VAL A 288 -10.94 -15.57 13.99
CA VAL A 288 -11.17 -15.01 12.65
C VAL A 288 -9.84 -14.58 12.02
N VAL A 289 -9.57 -15.06 10.80
CA VAL A 289 -8.38 -14.72 10.03
C VAL A 289 -8.73 -14.18 8.66
N TRP A 290 -7.90 -13.29 8.14
CA TRP A 290 -7.86 -13.03 6.72
C TRP A 290 -7.26 -14.25 6.02
N ALA A 291 -8.02 -14.81 5.09
CA ALA A 291 -7.70 -16.01 4.35
C ALA A 291 -7.64 -15.75 2.85
N LEU A 292 -6.77 -16.49 2.17
CA LEU A 292 -6.71 -16.59 0.72
C LEU A 292 -7.18 -17.98 0.29
N HIS A 293 -8.25 -18.01 -0.48
CA HIS A 293 -8.87 -19.23 -1.00
C HIS A 293 -8.02 -19.85 -2.11
N LEU A 294 -7.54 -21.07 -1.89
CA LEU A 294 -6.59 -21.76 -2.79
C LEU A 294 -7.28 -22.61 -3.87
N ASP A 295 -8.60 -22.73 -3.78
CA ASP A 295 -9.48 -23.32 -4.78
C ASP A 295 -9.81 -22.35 -5.93
N CYS A 296 -9.50 -21.06 -5.80
CA CYS A 296 -9.68 -20.10 -6.89
C CYS A 296 -8.65 -20.30 -8.03
N LEU A 297 -9.13 -20.47 -9.26
CA LEU A 297 -8.28 -20.60 -10.47
C LEU A 297 -7.29 -19.44 -10.65
N HIS A 298 -7.67 -18.22 -10.27
CA HIS A 298 -6.77 -17.06 -10.32
C HIS A 298 -5.56 -17.26 -9.39
N VAL A 299 -5.81 -17.71 -8.16
CA VAL A 299 -4.77 -17.98 -7.16
C VAL A 299 -3.87 -19.13 -7.62
N GLU A 300 -4.46 -20.20 -8.16
CA GLU A 300 -3.70 -21.33 -8.72
C GLU A 300 -2.77 -20.88 -9.86
N ARG A 301 -3.26 -20.03 -10.77
CA ARG A 301 -2.46 -19.49 -11.89
C ARG A 301 -1.36 -18.55 -11.39
N MET A 302 -1.63 -17.71 -10.39
CA MET A 302 -0.61 -16.86 -9.75
C MET A 302 0.48 -17.70 -9.10
N GLU A 303 0.12 -18.80 -8.44
CA GLU A 303 1.08 -19.73 -7.82
C GLU A 303 1.99 -20.38 -8.87
N LYS A 304 1.40 -20.92 -9.95
CA LYS A 304 2.15 -21.51 -11.08
C LYS A 304 3.11 -20.52 -11.75
N ARG A 305 2.77 -19.23 -11.77
CA ARG A 305 3.61 -18.16 -12.32
C ARG A 305 4.64 -17.60 -11.32
N GLY A 306 4.63 -18.06 -10.07
CA GLY A 306 5.51 -17.55 -9.01
C GLY A 306 5.13 -16.15 -8.50
N MET A 307 3.93 -15.66 -8.79
CA MET A 307 3.46 -14.31 -8.45
C MET A 307 2.72 -14.25 -7.11
N LEU A 308 2.35 -15.41 -6.56
CA LEU A 308 1.55 -15.51 -5.32
C LEU A 308 2.18 -14.75 -4.12
N PRO A 309 3.49 -14.82 -3.84
CA PRO A 309 4.08 -14.06 -2.73
C PRO A 309 4.02 -12.54 -2.91
N GLN A 310 4.00 -12.05 -4.15
CA GLN A 310 3.82 -10.62 -4.42
C GLN A 310 2.36 -10.21 -4.18
N PHE A 311 1.41 -11.03 -4.64
CA PHE A 311 -0.01 -10.83 -4.41
C PHE A 311 -0.33 -10.80 -2.91
N GLU A 312 0.14 -11.78 -2.13
CA GLU A 312 -0.08 -11.85 -0.68
C GLU A 312 0.47 -10.62 0.05
N ARG A 313 1.66 -10.14 -0.33
CA ARG A 313 2.23 -8.90 0.24
C ARG A 313 1.38 -7.68 -0.07
N ARG A 314 0.87 -7.55 -1.29
CA ARG A 314 -0.04 -6.46 -1.67
C ARG A 314 -1.37 -6.54 -0.92
N ALA A 315 -1.95 -7.74 -0.82
CA ALA A 315 -3.16 -8.00 -0.05
C ALA A 315 -2.99 -7.62 1.42
N LEU A 316 -1.93 -8.10 2.07
CA LEU A 316 -1.60 -7.75 3.46
C LEU A 316 -1.39 -6.25 3.64
N SER A 317 -0.74 -5.57 2.68
CA SER A 317 -0.57 -4.12 2.71
C SER A 317 -1.91 -3.38 2.72
N ILE A 318 -2.86 -3.79 1.86
CA ILE A 318 -4.22 -3.24 1.81
C ILE A 318 -4.96 -3.51 3.13
N LEU A 319 -4.91 -4.74 3.63
CA LEU A 319 -5.57 -5.12 4.89
C LEU A 319 -5.02 -4.34 6.10
N ASN A 320 -3.70 -4.14 6.15
CA ASN A 320 -3.03 -3.36 7.20
C ASN A 320 -3.20 -1.84 7.08
N SER A 321 -3.79 -1.41 5.98
CA SER A 321 -4.14 -0.03 5.67
C SER A 321 -5.59 0.29 6.02
N LEU A 322 -6.43 -0.70 6.38
CA LEU A 322 -7.80 -0.46 6.82
C LEU A 322 -7.81 0.37 8.11
N SER A 323 -8.67 1.40 8.14
CA SER A 323 -8.92 2.14 9.38
C SER A 323 -9.53 1.21 10.44
N PRO A 324 -9.26 1.44 11.74
CA PRO A 324 -9.84 0.61 12.81
C PRO A 324 -11.37 0.54 12.76
N GLN A 325 -12.03 1.65 12.38
CA GLN A 325 -13.48 1.71 12.26
C GLN A 325 -14.01 0.80 11.16
N LEU A 326 -13.42 0.89 9.96
CA LEU A 326 -13.83 0.06 8.82
C LEU A 326 -13.52 -1.42 9.07
N LEU A 327 -12.36 -1.73 9.65
CA LEU A 327 -12.00 -3.09 10.03
C LEU A 327 -12.97 -3.66 11.08
N GLY A 328 -13.34 -2.86 12.08
CA GLY A 328 -14.34 -3.23 13.09
C GLY A 328 -15.69 -3.57 12.47
N GLU A 329 -16.20 -2.71 11.58
CA GLU A 329 -17.47 -2.93 10.88
C GLU A 329 -17.47 -4.25 10.07
N ILE A 330 -16.38 -4.53 9.36
CA ILE A 330 -16.22 -5.77 8.59
C ILE A 330 -16.15 -6.99 9.51
N ALA A 331 -15.33 -6.92 10.56
CA ALA A 331 -15.11 -8.04 11.47
C ALA A 331 -16.36 -8.38 12.28
N GLU A 332 -17.10 -7.38 12.78
CA GLU A 332 -18.35 -7.56 13.50
C GLU A 332 -19.41 -8.20 12.60
N THR A 333 -19.63 -7.64 11.40
CA THR A 333 -20.58 -8.21 10.44
C THR A 333 -20.24 -9.66 10.10
N TYR A 334 -18.96 -9.96 9.85
CA TYR A 334 -18.56 -11.33 9.56
C TYR A 334 -18.80 -12.29 10.73
N ARG A 335 -18.49 -11.90 11.97
CA ARG A 335 -18.73 -12.75 13.15
C ARG A 335 -20.22 -13.08 13.31
N GLU A 336 -21.11 -12.13 13.04
CA GLU A 336 -22.56 -12.37 13.06
C GLU A 336 -22.98 -13.35 11.96
N VAL A 337 -22.41 -13.21 10.76
CA VAL A 337 -22.66 -14.14 9.65
C VAL A 337 -22.17 -15.55 10.01
N ASP A 338 -20.95 -15.68 10.51
CA ASP A 338 -20.34 -16.95 10.89
C ASP A 338 -21.12 -17.66 12.00
N ALA A 339 -21.63 -16.92 13.00
CA ALA A 339 -22.45 -17.46 14.07
C ALA A 339 -23.79 -18.06 13.58
N LEU A 340 -24.33 -17.56 12.47
CA LEU A 340 -25.57 -18.09 11.85
C LEU A 340 -25.28 -19.25 10.89
N CYS A 341 -24.09 -19.28 10.30
CA CYS A 341 -23.68 -20.24 9.30
C CYS A 341 -22.81 -21.34 9.93
N ALA A 342 -23.43 -22.22 10.74
CA ALA A 342 -22.75 -23.45 11.15
C ALA A 342 -22.61 -24.38 9.93
N PHE A 343 -21.42 -24.50 9.35
CA PHE A 343 -21.16 -25.38 8.21
C PHE A 343 -20.78 -26.80 8.70
N PRO A 344 -21.66 -27.80 8.59
CA PRO A 344 -21.40 -29.14 9.15
C PRO A 344 -20.36 -29.97 8.36
N ASP A 345 -19.86 -29.50 7.21
CA ASP A 345 -19.02 -30.31 6.31
C ASP A 345 -17.74 -29.58 5.89
N GLY A 346 -16.65 -29.81 6.63
CA GLY A 346 -15.24 -29.61 6.24
C GLY A 346 -14.78 -28.16 6.01
N GLU A 347 -13.50 -27.89 6.33
CA GLU A 347 -12.88 -26.58 6.12
C GLU A 347 -12.69 -26.27 4.62
N ASN A 348 -12.97 -25.02 4.22
CA ASN A 348 -12.58 -24.50 2.90
C ASN A 348 -11.05 -24.64 2.72
N LYS A 349 -10.57 -24.87 1.50
CA LYS A 349 -9.13 -24.94 1.24
C LYS A 349 -8.55 -23.53 1.15
N TYR A 350 -8.04 -23.00 2.26
CA TYR A 350 -7.47 -21.65 2.30
C TYR A 350 -6.06 -21.62 2.93
N ARG A 351 -5.36 -20.51 2.68
CA ARG A 351 -4.12 -20.11 3.38
C ARG A 351 -4.42 -18.93 4.29
N SER A 352 -4.13 -19.07 5.58
CA SER A 352 -4.24 -17.96 6.54
C SER A 352 -3.14 -16.94 6.30
N LEU A 353 -3.50 -15.67 6.13
CA LEU A 353 -2.57 -14.56 5.93
C LEU A 353 -2.23 -13.88 7.25
N GLN A 354 -3.25 -13.46 7.99
CA GLN A 354 -3.10 -12.84 9.32
C GLN A 354 -4.41 -12.88 10.12
N PRO A 355 -4.38 -12.78 11.46
CA PRO A 355 -5.59 -12.59 12.27
C PRO A 355 -6.34 -11.30 11.92
N VAL A 356 -7.67 -11.33 11.99
CA VAL A 356 -8.51 -10.12 11.99
C VAL A 356 -8.54 -9.61 13.44
N LYS A 357 -7.79 -8.54 13.71
CA LYS A 357 -7.67 -7.96 15.06
C LYS A 357 -8.62 -6.81 15.27
#